data_AF-A0A2R4SVZ5-F1
#
_entry.id   AF-A0A2R4SVZ5-F1
#
_cell.length_a   1.000
_cell.length_b   1.000
_cell.length_c   1.000
_cell.angle_alpha   90.00
_cell.angle_beta   90.00
_cell.angle_gamma   90.00
#
_symmetry.space_group_name_H-M   'P 1'
#
loop_
_entity.id
_entity.type
_entity.pdbx_description
1 polymer ?
#
loop_
_entity_poly.entity_id
_entity_poly.type
_entity_poly.pdbx_seq_one_letter_code
_entity_poly.pdbx_strand_id
1 'polypeptide(L)'
;MTIDLLPATGVRLPGPLPELVFGMSEQYARRVLAPHAALSDAFVCGTDWAVGFDLPGCSITLSASDGGGLSIISLSRRPVDERVACPVAFQGVDVFRWSAAEIIEALHEQGETVQEHHSGSVWIGNLHLSPTLGHQMTASTRKKPRTAPPYVFGFVCLYGPGMLSRDRRP
;
A
#
# COMPACT_ATOMS: atom_id res chain seq x y z
N MET A 1 -2.02 -3.94 -17.25
CA MET A 1 -0.76 -3.76 -16.51
C MET A 1 -1.13 -3.57 -15.07
N THR A 2 -0.72 -4.45 -14.16
CA THR A 2 -1.18 -4.47 -12.76
C THR A 2 0.03 -4.52 -11.85
N ILE A 3 -0.11 -3.94 -10.66
CA ILE A 3 0.83 -4.10 -9.56
C ILE A 3 0.22 -5.13 -8.61
N ASP A 4 0.81 -6.33 -8.53
CA ASP A 4 0.27 -7.42 -7.70
C ASP A 4 0.97 -7.46 -6.34
N LEU A 5 0.20 -7.28 -5.28
CA LEU A 5 0.64 -7.38 -3.90
C LEU A 5 0.71 -8.87 -3.50
N LEU A 6 1.90 -9.34 -3.14
CA LEU A 6 2.18 -10.73 -2.83
C LEU A 6 2.52 -10.86 -1.33
N PRO A 7 1.55 -11.25 -0.47
CA PRO A 7 1.81 -11.53 0.94
C PRO A 7 3.07 -12.37 1.15
N ALA A 8 3.83 -12.03 2.20
CA ALA A 8 5.12 -12.63 2.55
C ALA A 8 6.26 -12.51 1.52
N THR A 9 5.99 -12.16 0.26
CA THR A 9 7.00 -12.14 -0.81
C THR A 9 7.42 -10.73 -1.18
N GLY A 10 6.46 -9.84 -1.44
CA GLY A 10 6.73 -8.47 -1.89
C GLY A 10 5.69 -7.97 -2.89
N VAL A 11 6.14 -7.34 -3.98
CA VAL A 11 5.26 -6.85 -5.04
C VAL A 11 5.79 -7.22 -6.41
N ARG A 12 4.88 -7.66 -7.29
CA ARG A 12 5.15 -7.82 -8.72
C ARG A 12 4.70 -6.57 -9.45
N LEU A 13 5.65 -5.92 -10.11
CA LEU A 13 5.40 -4.75 -10.93
C LEU A 13 4.98 -5.14 -12.35
N PRO A 14 4.28 -4.26 -13.09
CA PRO A 14 3.95 -4.55 -14.48
C PRO A 14 5.22 -4.69 -15.33
N GLY A 15 5.28 -5.76 -16.15
CA GLY A 15 6.42 -5.98 -17.04
C GLY A 15 6.68 -4.76 -17.94
N PRO A 16 7.95 -4.37 -18.16
CA PRO A 16 9.18 -5.12 -17.90
C PRO A 16 9.84 -4.89 -16.52
N LEU A 17 9.14 -4.25 -15.56
CA LEU A 17 9.71 -3.97 -14.24
C LEU A 17 9.99 -5.26 -13.45
N PRO A 18 11.04 -5.27 -12.60
CA PRO A 18 11.39 -6.43 -11.78
C PRO A 18 10.35 -6.66 -10.67
N GLU A 19 10.29 -7.90 -10.17
CA GLU A 19 9.63 -8.19 -8.89
C GLU A 19 10.50 -7.62 -7.75
N LEU A 20 9.85 -6.98 -6.78
CA LEU A 20 10.51 -6.40 -5.61
C LEU A 20 10.17 -7.25 -4.40
N VAL A 21 11.19 -7.88 -3.83
CA VAL A 21 11.02 -8.89 -2.79
C VAL A 21 11.54 -8.41 -1.44
N PHE A 22 10.86 -8.80 -0.38
CA PHE A 22 11.32 -8.51 0.97
C PHE A 22 12.73 -9.08 1.22
N GLY A 23 13.52 -8.38 2.03
CA GLY A 23 14.92 -8.69 2.32
C GLY A 23 15.93 -8.19 1.29
N MET A 24 15.50 -7.66 0.13
CA MET A 24 16.44 -7.09 -0.85
C MET A 24 17.16 -5.85 -0.28
N SER A 25 18.43 -5.68 -0.62
CA SER A 25 19.20 -4.49 -0.19
C SER A 25 18.84 -3.26 -1.02
N GLU A 26 19.09 -2.07 -0.46
CA GLU A 26 18.91 -0.79 -1.16
C GLU A 26 19.68 -0.76 -2.49
N GLN A 27 20.95 -1.16 -2.47
CA GLN A 27 21.81 -1.16 -3.65
C GLN A 27 21.23 -2.05 -4.76
N TYR A 28 20.70 -3.22 -4.39
CA TYR A 28 20.07 -4.11 -5.35
C TYR A 28 18.79 -3.49 -5.92
N ALA A 29 17.90 -2.97 -5.06
CA ALA A 29 16.65 -2.31 -5.46
C ALA A 29 16.90 -1.15 -6.44
N ARG A 30 17.83 -0.25 -6.11
CA ARG A 30 18.20 0.87 -6.99
C ARG A 30 18.74 0.38 -8.32
N ARG A 31 19.63 -0.62 -8.31
CA ARG A 31 20.24 -1.15 -9.54
C ARG A 31 19.21 -1.75 -10.49
N VAL A 32 18.24 -2.50 -9.98
CA VAL A 32 17.22 -3.14 -10.83
C VAL A 32 16.12 -2.18 -11.28
N LEU A 33 15.85 -1.10 -10.54
CA LEU A 33 14.82 -0.12 -10.89
C LEU A 33 15.32 1.06 -11.72
N ALA A 34 16.58 1.47 -11.56
CA ALA A 34 17.16 2.62 -12.26
C ALA A 34 16.99 2.59 -13.79
N PRO A 35 17.03 1.43 -14.48
CA PRO A 35 16.76 1.37 -15.92
C PRO A 35 15.31 1.68 -16.31
N HIS A 36 14.37 1.60 -15.37
CA HIS A 36 12.92 1.63 -15.64
C HIS A 36 12.20 2.83 -15.05
N ALA A 37 12.74 3.46 -14.01
CA ALA A 37 12.10 4.57 -13.32
C ALA A 37 13.11 5.58 -12.79
N ALA A 38 12.68 6.85 -12.72
CA ALA A 38 13.40 7.87 -11.98
C ALA A 38 13.24 7.61 -10.48
N LEU A 39 14.35 7.36 -9.81
CA LEU A 39 14.39 7.08 -8.38
C LEU A 39 14.61 8.37 -7.60
N SER A 40 13.93 8.48 -6.46
CA SER A 40 14.14 9.55 -5.49
C SER A 40 14.47 8.98 -4.12
N ASP A 41 15.32 9.66 -3.37
CA ASP A 41 15.49 9.36 -1.96
C ASP A 41 14.19 9.77 -1.23
N ALA A 42 13.67 8.86 -0.42
CA ALA A 42 12.49 9.08 0.38
C ALA A 42 12.88 9.09 1.86
N PHE A 43 12.05 9.73 2.68
CA PHE A 43 12.17 9.66 4.13
C PHE A 43 10.96 8.93 4.70
N VAL A 44 11.22 7.83 5.41
CA VAL A 44 10.22 7.12 6.21
C VAL A 44 10.77 7.05 7.64
N CYS A 45 9.93 7.44 8.61
CA CYS A 45 10.34 7.42 10.00
C CYS A 45 10.62 5.98 10.45
N GLY A 46 11.74 5.75 11.15
CA GLY A 46 12.10 4.43 11.67
C GLY A 46 12.62 3.44 10.62
N THR A 47 13.10 3.93 9.48
CA THR A 47 13.71 3.10 8.43
C THR A 47 15.17 3.49 8.20
N ASP A 48 16.02 2.51 7.95
CA ASP A 48 17.45 2.68 7.63
C ASP A 48 17.62 3.32 6.25
N TRP A 49 16.77 2.94 5.30
CA TRP A 49 16.73 3.52 3.96
C TRP A 49 15.31 3.51 3.41
N ALA A 50 15.03 4.47 2.52
CA ALA A 50 13.82 4.48 1.73
C ALA A 50 14.06 5.05 0.32
N VAL A 51 13.45 4.43 -0.68
CA VAL A 51 13.53 4.80 -2.10
C VAL A 51 12.14 4.91 -2.67
N GLY A 52 11.85 6.03 -3.31
CA GLY A 52 10.59 6.30 -4.01
C GLY A 52 10.74 6.24 -5.53
N PHE A 53 9.66 5.86 -6.21
CA PHE A 53 9.50 6.02 -7.65
C PHE A 53 8.01 6.03 -8.02
N ASP A 54 7.71 6.45 -9.25
CA ASP A 54 6.33 6.57 -9.71
C ASP A 54 6.02 5.64 -10.87
N LEU A 55 4.81 5.10 -10.85
CA LEU A 55 4.13 4.48 -11.99
C LEU A 55 2.88 5.32 -12.34
N PRO A 56 2.28 5.14 -13.53
CA PRO A 56 1.04 5.82 -13.88
C PRO A 56 -0.01 5.73 -12.76
N GLY A 57 -0.41 6.88 -12.22
CA GLY A 57 -1.43 7.00 -11.17
C GLY A 57 -1.03 6.51 -9.78
N CYS A 58 0.21 6.05 -9.57
CA CYS A 58 0.65 5.42 -8.32
C CYS A 58 2.08 5.83 -7.94
N SER A 59 2.27 6.28 -6.71
CA SER A 59 3.61 6.44 -6.12
C SER A 59 3.95 5.20 -5.31
N ILE A 60 5.19 4.73 -5.40
CA ILE A 60 5.70 3.55 -4.70
C ILE A 60 6.90 3.97 -3.86
N THR A 61 6.87 3.60 -2.58
CA THR A 61 7.99 3.77 -1.64
C THR A 61 8.41 2.41 -1.12
N LEU A 62 9.69 2.12 -1.25
CA LEU A 62 10.35 0.95 -0.68
C LEU A 62 11.11 1.41 0.56
N SER A 63 11.01 0.69 1.67
CA SER A 63 11.81 1.02 2.84
C SER A 63 12.18 -0.20 3.68
N ALA A 64 13.30 -0.09 4.37
CA ALA A 64 13.83 -1.11 5.26
C ALA A 64 13.87 -0.61 6.69
N SER A 65 13.30 -1.38 7.61
CA SER A 65 13.50 -1.26 9.05
C SER A 65 14.49 -2.32 9.51
N ASP A 66 15.22 -2.05 10.60
CA ASP A 66 16.06 -2.98 11.36
C ASP A 66 16.74 -4.09 10.53
N GLY A 67 17.97 -3.84 10.06
CA GLY A 67 18.80 -4.88 9.42
C GLY A 67 18.96 -4.72 7.91
N GLY A 68 18.59 -3.56 7.36
CA GLY A 68 18.98 -3.10 6.01
C GLY A 68 18.31 -3.80 4.82
N GLY A 69 17.48 -4.81 5.03
CA GLY A 69 16.69 -5.46 3.98
C GLY A 69 15.29 -4.84 3.83
N LEU A 70 14.78 -4.74 2.60
CA LEU A 70 13.43 -4.23 2.31
C LEU A 70 12.39 -4.93 3.19
N SER A 71 11.63 -4.15 3.95
CA SER A 71 10.65 -4.67 4.92
C SER A 71 9.28 -4.03 4.78
N ILE A 72 9.16 -2.90 4.08
CA ILE A 72 7.88 -2.21 3.85
C ILE A 72 7.81 -1.76 2.39
N ILE A 73 6.67 -2.01 1.76
CA ILE A 73 6.34 -1.51 0.43
C ILE A 73 5.05 -0.72 0.55
N SER A 74 5.14 0.59 0.36
CA SER A 74 4.01 1.51 0.41
C SER A 74 3.62 1.95 -1.00
N LEU A 75 2.33 1.95 -1.29
CA LEU A 75 1.78 2.49 -2.52
C LEU A 75 0.73 3.53 -2.19
N SER A 76 0.73 4.63 -2.92
CA SER A 76 -0.27 5.68 -2.78
C SER A 76 -0.82 6.12 -4.13
N ARG A 77 -2.11 6.41 -4.17
CA ARG A 77 -2.74 6.99 -5.36
C ARG A 77 -2.16 8.38 -5.62
N ARG A 78 -1.86 8.69 -6.88
CA ARG A 78 -1.53 10.04 -7.34
C ARG A 78 -2.69 10.62 -8.13
N PRO A 79 -3.60 11.38 -7.49
CA PRO A 79 -4.81 11.88 -8.15
C PRO A 79 -4.55 12.97 -9.21
N VAL A 80 -3.36 13.57 -9.21
CA VAL A 80 -2.96 14.62 -10.17
C VAL A 80 -2.33 14.02 -11.44
N ASP A 81 -2.11 12.70 -11.49
CA ASP A 81 -1.60 12.03 -12.68
C ASP A 81 -2.74 11.73 -13.66
N GLU A 82 -2.67 12.32 -14.86
CA GLU A 82 -3.69 12.17 -15.90
C GLU A 82 -3.61 10.84 -16.66
N ARG A 83 -2.54 10.05 -16.43
CA ARG A 83 -2.37 8.74 -17.06
C ARG A 83 -3.31 7.71 -16.43
N VAL A 84 -3.70 6.71 -17.23
CA VAL A 84 -4.50 5.57 -16.72
C VAL A 84 -3.71 4.88 -15.60
N ALA A 85 -4.27 4.91 -14.40
CA ALA A 85 -3.62 4.36 -13.22
C ALA A 85 -3.39 2.86 -13.37
N CYS A 86 -2.21 2.38 -12.97
CA CYS A 86 -1.97 0.95 -12.82
C CYS A 86 -2.85 0.41 -11.66
N PRO A 87 -3.74 -0.56 -11.91
CA PRO A 87 -4.45 -1.26 -10.85
C PRO A 87 -3.48 -1.83 -9.81
N VAL A 88 -3.85 -1.74 -8.53
CA VAL A 88 -3.10 -2.34 -7.43
C VAL A 88 -3.91 -3.51 -6.92
N ALA A 89 -3.51 -4.72 -7.29
CA ALA A 89 -4.25 -5.93 -7.01
C ALA A 89 -3.74 -6.62 -5.75
N PHE A 90 -4.67 -7.00 -4.87
CA PHE A 90 -4.43 -7.96 -3.81
C PHE A 90 -5.37 -9.14 -4.03
N GLN A 91 -4.81 -10.33 -4.30
CA GLN A 91 -5.59 -11.53 -4.63
C GLN A 91 -6.63 -11.30 -5.75
N GLY A 92 -6.27 -10.49 -6.75
CA GLY A 92 -7.16 -10.15 -7.87
C GLY A 92 -8.14 -9.00 -7.61
N VAL A 93 -8.23 -8.47 -6.37
CA VAL A 93 -9.06 -7.31 -6.03
C VAL A 93 -8.25 -6.03 -6.20
N ASP A 94 -8.74 -5.09 -7.01
CA ASP A 94 -8.12 -3.76 -7.17
C ASP A 94 -8.44 -2.86 -5.98
N VAL A 95 -7.46 -2.68 -5.09
CA VAL A 95 -7.65 -2.03 -3.79
C VAL A 95 -7.78 -0.50 -3.88
N PHE A 96 -7.62 0.09 -5.06
CA PHE A 96 -7.74 1.55 -5.27
C PHE A 96 -8.92 1.97 -6.13
N ARG A 97 -9.60 1.03 -6.79
CA ARG A 97 -10.67 1.35 -7.74
C ARG A 97 -12.06 1.36 -7.12
N TRP A 98 -12.34 0.43 -6.22
CA TRP A 98 -13.66 0.27 -5.62
C TRP A 98 -13.79 1.05 -4.31
N SER A 99 -15.03 1.20 -3.83
CA SER A 99 -15.26 1.74 -2.49
C SER A 99 -14.68 0.79 -1.44
N ALA A 100 -14.31 1.33 -0.28
CA ALA A 100 -13.76 0.53 0.80
C ALA A 100 -14.73 -0.61 1.23
N ALA A 101 -16.04 -0.35 1.20
CA ALA A 101 -17.05 -1.37 1.50
C ALA A 101 -17.01 -2.53 0.51
N GLU A 102 -17.00 -2.25 -0.80
CA GLU A 102 -16.91 -3.27 -1.85
C GLU A 102 -15.59 -4.05 -1.78
N ILE A 103 -14.49 -3.38 -1.43
CA ILE A 103 -13.18 -4.04 -1.25
C ILE A 103 -13.22 -4.99 -0.06
N ILE A 104 -13.72 -4.54 1.10
CA ILE A 104 -13.83 -5.37 2.31
C ILE A 104 -14.73 -6.58 2.04
N GLU A 105 -15.87 -6.38 1.37
CA GLU A 105 -16.78 -7.46 0.98
C GLU A 105 -16.10 -8.47 0.06
N ALA A 106 -15.44 -8.01 -1.01
CA ALA A 106 -14.73 -8.89 -1.93
C ALA A 106 -13.61 -9.69 -1.24
N LEU A 107 -12.91 -9.09 -0.28
CA LEU A 107 -11.87 -9.78 0.49
C LEU A 107 -12.44 -10.82 1.46
N HIS A 108 -13.58 -10.55 2.10
CA HIS A 108 -14.29 -11.56 2.89
C HIS A 108 -14.71 -12.75 2.03
N GLU A 109 -15.16 -12.52 0.79
CA GLU A 109 -15.50 -13.61 -0.14
C GLU A 109 -14.29 -14.46 -0.54
N GLN A 110 -13.08 -13.89 -0.54
CA GLN A 110 -11.82 -14.63 -0.73
C GLN A 110 -11.38 -15.38 0.55
N GLY A 111 -12.11 -15.25 1.65
CA GLY A 111 -11.78 -15.89 2.93
C GLY A 111 -10.77 -15.13 3.79
N GLU A 112 -10.49 -13.86 3.46
CA GLU A 112 -9.57 -13.03 4.23
C GLU A 112 -10.19 -12.56 5.55
N THR A 113 -9.36 -12.49 6.59
CA THR A 113 -9.77 -11.92 7.88
C THR A 113 -9.43 -10.44 7.92
N VAL A 114 -10.47 -9.61 7.83
CA VAL A 114 -10.37 -8.16 7.79
C VAL A 114 -10.51 -7.58 9.20
N GLN A 115 -9.55 -6.78 9.63
CA GLN A 115 -9.57 -6.06 10.91
C GLN A 115 -9.74 -4.57 10.65
N GLU A 116 -10.95 -4.05 10.89
CA GLU A 116 -11.27 -2.63 10.76
C GLU A 116 -10.81 -1.83 11.98
N HIS A 117 -10.26 -0.63 11.74
CA HIS A 117 -9.92 0.34 12.78
C HIS A 117 -10.80 1.59 12.67
N HIS A 118 -10.92 2.31 13.79
CA HIS A 118 -11.78 3.48 13.96
C HIS A 118 -11.52 4.64 12.97
N SER A 119 -10.37 4.66 12.28
CA SER A 119 -9.97 5.67 11.31
C SER A 119 -10.40 5.37 9.86
N GLY A 120 -11.11 4.25 9.63
CA GLY A 120 -11.41 3.75 8.28
C GLY A 120 -10.21 3.05 7.64
N SER A 121 -9.18 2.72 8.41
CA SER A 121 -8.11 1.84 7.96
C SER A 121 -8.42 0.39 8.26
N VAL A 122 -7.81 -0.49 7.49
CA VAL A 122 -8.08 -1.92 7.49
C VAL A 122 -6.77 -2.69 7.48
N TRP A 123 -6.71 -3.76 8.27
CA TRP A 123 -5.60 -4.71 8.28
C TRP A 123 -6.05 -6.08 7.79
N ILE A 124 -5.26 -6.68 6.91
CA ILE A 124 -5.44 -8.04 6.39
C ILE A 124 -4.07 -8.72 6.43
N GLY A 125 -3.85 -9.58 7.42
CA GLY A 125 -2.51 -10.15 7.66
C GLY A 125 -1.45 -9.05 7.72
N ASN A 126 -0.49 -9.09 6.79
CA ASN A 126 0.62 -8.15 6.60
C ASN A 126 0.32 -6.96 5.67
N LEU A 127 -0.94 -6.74 5.32
CA LEU A 127 -1.38 -5.65 4.48
C LEU A 127 -2.22 -4.65 5.29
N HIS A 128 -1.94 -3.37 5.10
CA HIS A 128 -2.67 -2.26 5.70
C HIS A 128 -3.21 -1.36 4.59
N LEU A 129 -4.51 -1.14 4.58
CA LEU A 129 -5.20 -0.20 3.69
C LEU A 129 -5.63 1.01 4.50
N SER A 130 -5.43 2.22 3.96
CA SER A 130 -5.94 3.43 4.58
C SER A 130 -6.56 4.40 3.57
N PRO A 131 -7.52 5.23 4.02
CA PRO A 131 -8.12 6.25 3.17
C PRO A 131 -7.09 7.27 2.70
N THR A 132 -7.33 7.92 1.56
CA THR A 132 -6.53 9.08 1.14
C THR A 132 -6.58 10.16 2.23
N LEU A 133 -5.41 10.64 2.68
CA LEU A 133 -5.30 11.81 3.53
C LEU A 133 -5.96 13.01 2.82
N GLY A 134 -7.17 13.37 3.26
CA GLY A 134 -8.01 14.37 2.62
C GLY A 134 -9.52 14.07 2.68
N HIS A 135 -9.91 12.81 2.86
CA HIS A 135 -11.33 12.44 3.07
C HIS A 135 -11.79 12.47 4.54
N GLN A 136 -10.88 12.72 5.49
CA GLN A 136 -11.23 12.78 6.93
C GLN A 136 -11.87 14.11 7.39
N MET A 137 -11.99 15.13 6.53
CA MET A 137 -12.48 16.45 6.97
C MET A 137 -13.79 16.87 6.31
N THR A 138 -14.90 16.22 6.67
CA THR A 138 -16.21 16.90 6.79
C THR A 138 -17.08 16.30 7.90
N ALA A 139 -16.51 15.95 9.05
CA ALA A 139 -17.31 15.71 10.27
C ALA A 139 -17.56 17.04 11.01
N SER A 140 -18.25 17.97 10.35
CA SER A 140 -18.74 19.21 10.97
C SER A 140 -20.15 18.97 11.53
N THR A 141 -20.21 18.84 12.86
CA THR A 141 -21.33 19.10 13.77
C THR A 141 -22.76 19.11 13.17
N ARG A 142 -23.40 17.95 12.97
CA ARG A 142 -24.84 17.73 13.24
C ARG A 142 -25.28 16.32 12.85
N LYS A 143 -25.95 15.65 13.79
CA LYS A 143 -26.66 14.35 13.69
C LYS A 143 -25.76 13.15 13.35
N LYS A 144 -25.84 12.12 14.18
CA LYS A 144 -25.30 10.77 13.91
C LYS A 144 -25.67 10.34 12.48
N PRO A 145 -24.72 10.25 11.55
CA PRO A 145 -24.95 9.55 10.30
C PRO A 145 -25.07 8.06 10.63
N ARG A 146 -26.14 7.40 10.18
CA ARG A 146 -26.34 5.94 10.38
C ARG A 146 -25.38 5.09 9.55
N THR A 147 -24.59 5.70 8.66
CA THR A 147 -23.60 5.03 7.81
C THR A 147 -22.51 6.05 7.47
N ALA A 148 -21.24 5.68 7.58
CA ALA A 148 -20.14 6.52 7.09
C ALA A 148 -20.29 6.73 5.57
N PRO A 149 -19.97 7.91 5.03
CA PRO A 149 -19.99 8.13 3.59
C PRO A 149 -19.03 7.16 2.89
N PRO A 150 -19.33 6.72 1.65
CA PRO A 150 -18.44 5.86 0.89
C PRO A 150 -17.11 6.57 0.69
N TYR A 151 -16.03 5.88 1.04
CA TYR A 151 -14.66 6.34 0.80
C TYR A 151 -13.92 5.28 -0.01
N VAL A 152 -12.77 5.68 -0.57
CA VAL A 152 -11.85 4.79 -1.28
C VAL A 152 -10.55 4.72 -0.51
N PHE A 153 -9.86 3.60 -0.59
CA PHE A 153 -8.47 3.54 -0.11
C PHE A 153 -7.59 4.37 -1.04
N GLY A 154 -6.69 5.14 -0.44
CA GLY A 154 -5.71 5.96 -1.14
C GLY A 154 -4.29 5.50 -0.94
N PHE A 155 -4.11 4.59 0.01
CA PHE A 155 -2.82 4.16 0.48
C PHE A 155 -2.88 2.69 0.89
N VAL A 156 -1.82 1.95 0.55
CA VAL A 156 -1.61 0.58 1.00
C VAL A 156 -0.16 0.42 1.46
N CYS A 157 0.04 -0.30 2.56
CA CYS A 157 1.33 -0.81 2.99
C CYS A 157 1.31 -2.32 3.00
N LEU A 158 2.33 -2.93 2.41
CA LEU A 158 2.64 -4.34 2.58
C LEU A 158 3.89 -4.48 3.43
N TYR A 159 3.78 -5.22 4.53
CA TYR A 159 4.86 -5.45 5.49
C TYR A 159 5.51 -6.80 5.25
N GLY A 160 6.83 -6.87 5.43
CA GLY A 160 7.60 -8.10 5.34
C GLY A 160 7.25 -9.09 6.44
N PRO A 161 7.61 -10.38 6.26
CA PRO A 161 7.42 -11.40 7.29
C PRO A 161 8.06 -10.98 8.63
N GLY A 162 7.35 -11.18 9.74
CA GLY A 162 7.87 -10.93 11.09
C GLY A 162 7.72 -9.50 11.61
N MET A 163 7.36 -8.51 10.78
CA MET A 163 7.19 -7.12 11.23
C MET A 163 5.98 -6.92 12.16
N LEU A 164 4.88 -7.63 11.94
CA LEU A 164 3.63 -7.43 12.71
C LEU A 164 3.64 -8.02 14.12
N SER A 165 4.69 -8.75 14.49
CA SER A 165 4.79 -9.37 15.81
C SER A 165 5.07 -8.35 16.92
N ARG A 166 5.51 -7.12 16.61
CA ARG A 166 6.01 -6.18 17.63
C ARG A 166 5.00 -5.12 18.10
N ASP A 167 4.01 -4.76 17.29
CA ASP A 167 3.16 -3.58 17.55
C ASP A 167 1.66 -3.86 17.80
N ARG A 168 1.24 -5.13 17.89
CA ARG A 168 -0.10 -5.44 18.42
C ARG A 168 -0.09 -5.39 19.95
N ARG A 169 0.02 -4.20 20.53
CA ARG A 169 -0.59 -3.95 21.85
C ARG A 169 -1.96 -3.31 21.65
N PRO A 170 -3.01 -3.85 22.29
CA PRO A 170 -4.35 -3.25 22.28
C PRO A 170 -4.36 -1.86 22.92
#